data_AF-A0A3S0X9K1-F1
#
_entry.id   AF-A0A3S0X9K1-F1
#
_cell.length_a   1.000
_cell.length_b   1.000
_cell.length_c   1.000
_cell.angle_alpha   90.00
_cell.angle_beta   90.00
_cell.angle_gamma   90.00
#
_symmetry.space_group_name_H-M   'P 1'
#
loop_
_entity.id
_entity.type
_entity.pdbx_description
1 polymer ?
#
loop_
_entity_poly.entity_id
_entity_poly.type
_entity_poly.pdbx_seq_one_letter_code
_entity_poly.pdbx_strand_id
1 'polypeptide(L)'
;MKPKDDDTDFGDLDLVWVHHSIVPESVIRSDVAVPMVFSHLSYSHPIEFPYASRLEAQAASLVYYASGEVRSRQAERRLDGRLDPSRIRIFGNPAPRRFRRAEPRIVPVRPRIAVVSNHIQPEIAEAVDLVRDRFDIDLIGSQTALGARPRRVDERVIHDLDAVITIGKTVQYALVAEVPVYCYDTFGGPGWLSPDNVEAAAANHFSGAGSEKRDAATIAAELVEGWEQARRDADALRPLAWDRFDLDSQLSETVLPLLQQERGPRLDDGLVDEYLAVQRIVARYVQRNRAMIPALAGARAAAARQEAARVADRERLAGERDVAMTDRDRLREERDRLREEGGRLREDRELIRQDRDRLRDEVRALRVSRDHEQARARTAEKAAAELRARLSSA
;
A
#
# COMPACT_ATOMS: atom_id res chain seq x y z
N MET A 1 29.61 34.02 -17.62
CA MET A 1 30.53 33.89 -16.46
C MET A 1 31.59 32.89 -16.88
N LYS A 2 32.84 33.34 -17.10
CA LYS A 2 33.95 32.39 -17.33
C LYS A 2 34.01 31.47 -16.09
N PRO A 3 34.22 30.15 -16.24
CA PRO A 3 34.59 29.33 -15.09
C PRO A 3 35.81 30.00 -14.45
N LYS A 4 35.80 30.20 -13.14
CA LYS A 4 37.07 30.35 -12.44
C LYS A 4 37.84 29.06 -12.75
N ASP A 5 39.08 29.19 -13.20
CA ASP A 5 40.04 28.09 -13.15
C ASP A 5 40.10 27.69 -11.68
N ASP A 6 39.36 26.65 -11.34
CA ASP A 6 39.34 26.06 -10.02
C ASP A 6 40.58 25.18 -10.00
N ASP A 7 41.68 25.79 -9.57
CA ASP A 7 43.03 25.21 -9.41
C ASP A 7 43.03 24.20 -8.22
N THR A 8 41.96 23.43 -8.10
CA THR A 8 41.80 22.39 -7.10
C THR A 8 42.72 21.25 -7.50
N ASP A 9 43.84 21.12 -6.80
CA ASP A 9 44.75 19.99 -6.93
C ASP A 9 44.06 18.72 -6.44
N PHE A 10 43.88 17.75 -7.34
CA PHE A 10 43.31 16.44 -7.05
C PHE A 10 44.39 15.38 -6.77
N GLY A 11 45.67 15.78 -6.69
CA GLY A 11 46.83 14.92 -6.47
C GLY A 11 46.80 14.10 -5.17
N ASP A 12 46.07 14.59 -4.16
CA ASP A 12 45.98 13.97 -2.82
C ASP A 12 44.75 13.06 -2.64
N LEU A 13 44.01 12.74 -3.71
CA LEU A 13 42.88 11.83 -3.59
C LEU A 13 43.34 10.37 -3.45
N ASP A 14 42.73 9.64 -2.52
CA ASP A 14 42.90 8.18 -2.39
C ASP A 14 41.81 7.39 -3.15
N LEU A 15 40.66 8.03 -3.43
CA LEU A 15 39.48 7.39 -4.00
C LEU A 15 38.60 8.42 -4.72
N VAL A 16 38.05 8.05 -5.88
CA VAL A 16 36.96 8.80 -6.52
C VAL A 16 35.69 7.96 -6.48
N TRP A 17 34.68 8.45 -5.76
CA TRP A 17 33.36 7.81 -5.70
C TRP A 17 32.35 8.59 -6.53
N VAL A 18 31.98 8.02 -7.68
CA VAL A 18 31.13 8.61 -8.69
C VAL A 18 29.69 8.19 -8.50
N HIS A 19 28.81 9.18 -8.38
CA HIS A 19 27.35 9.00 -8.48
C HIS A 19 26.84 9.59 -9.80
N HIS A 20 25.79 8.97 -10.36
CA HIS A 20 25.13 9.43 -11.59
C HIS A 20 26.04 9.51 -12.83
N SER A 21 27.16 8.78 -12.83
CA SER A 21 28.20 8.80 -13.87
C SER A 21 28.70 10.21 -14.22
N ILE A 22 28.67 11.16 -13.26
CA ILE A 22 29.21 12.52 -13.41
C ILE A 22 30.56 12.62 -12.70
N VAL A 23 31.62 12.85 -13.48
CA VAL A 23 32.99 13.04 -13.03
C VAL A 23 33.47 14.40 -13.52
N PRO A 24 34.05 15.25 -12.66
CA PRO A 24 34.62 16.53 -13.07
C PRO A 24 35.74 16.37 -14.12
N GLU A 25 35.83 17.33 -15.05
CA GLU A 25 36.88 17.35 -16.10
C GLU A 25 38.28 17.32 -15.50
N SER A 26 38.50 18.08 -14.42
CA SER A 26 39.76 18.13 -13.69
C SER A 26 40.20 16.78 -13.13
N VAL A 27 39.26 15.92 -12.75
CA VAL A 27 39.55 14.57 -12.25
C VAL A 27 39.88 13.63 -13.39
N ILE A 28 39.07 13.60 -14.46
CA ILE A 28 39.29 12.65 -15.58
C ILE A 28 40.51 12.99 -16.46
N ARG A 29 40.89 14.27 -16.52
CA ARG A 29 42.09 14.72 -17.24
C ARG A 29 43.34 14.70 -16.38
N SER A 30 43.20 14.51 -15.06
CA SER A 30 44.36 14.43 -14.19
C SER A 30 45.18 13.18 -14.52
N ASP A 31 46.50 13.27 -14.35
CA ASP A 31 47.38 12.10 -14.35
C ASP A 31 47.25 11.28 -13.03
N VAL A 32 46.26 11.63 -12.18
CA VAL A 32 46.02 10.99 -10.90
C VAL A 32 45.27 9.69 -11.15
N ALA A 33 46.03 8.61 -11.19
CA ALA A 33 45.49 7.27 -11.35
C ALA A 33 45.06 6.73 -9.97
N VAL A 34 43.84 7.06 -9.57
CA VAL A 34 43.22 6.62 -8.29
C VAL A 34 42.08 5.64 -8.56
N PRO A 35 41.78 4.72 -7.63
CA PRO A 35 40.62 3.85 -7.77
C PRO A 35 39.33 4.65 -7.95
N MET A 36 38.51 4.23 -8.92
CA MET A 36 37.21 4.85 -9.17
C MET A 36 36.08 3.86 -8.91
N VAL A 37 35.13 4.27 -8.06
CA VAL A 37 33.91 3.53 -7.75
C VAL A 37 32.76 4.22 -8.46
N PHE A 38 32.00 3.50 -9.28
CA PHE A 38 30.77 4.01 -9.90
C PHE A 38 29.55 3.42 -9.19
N SER A 39 28.54 4.23 -8.89
CA SER A 39 27.33 3.78 -8.18
C SER A 39 26.05 4.10 -8.93
N HIS A 40 25.25 3.05 -9.18
CA HIS A 40 23.94 3.10 -9.82
C HIS A 40 22.84 2.81 -8.81
N LEU A 41 22.02 3.82 -8.51
CA LEU A 41 21.06 3.75 -7.41
C LEU A 41 19.63 3.41 -7.88
N SER A 42 19.33 3.56 -9.17
CA SER A 42 18.00 3.29 -9.71
C SER A 42 18.03 2.92 -11.20
N TYR A 43 16.98 2.25 -11.66
CA TYR A 43 16.73 1.96 -13.09
C TYR A 43 15.64 2.85 -13.70
N SER A 44 15.05 3.75 -12.90
CA SER A 44 13.90 4.57 -13.28
C SER A 44 14.30 5.96 -13.79
N HIS A 45 15.41 6.51 -13.29
CA HIS A 45 15.91 7.83 -13.68
C HIS A 45 17.06 7.70 -14.67
N PRO A 46 16.97 8.29 -15.88
CA PRO A 46 18.04 8.17 -16.89
C PRO A 46 19.41 8.69 -16.45
N ILE A 47 19.47 9.58 -15.46
CA ILE A 47 20.72 10.08 -14.88
C ILE A 47 21.49 9.00 -14.09
N GLU A 48 20.82 7.91 -13.72
CA GLU A 48 21.39 6.75 -13.02
C GLU A 48 21.92 5.70 -13.98
N PHE A 49 21.70 5.86 -15.29
CA PHE A 49 22.17 4.90 -16.28
C PHE A 49 23.66 5.17 -16.55
N PRO A 50 24.45 4.13 -16.86
CA PRO A 50 25.84 4.27 -17.29
C PRO A 50 25.89 4.83 -18.73
N TYR A 51 25.45 6.07 -18.95
CA TYR A 51 25.48 6.74 -20.26
C TYR A 51 26.92 7.00 -20.74
N ALA A 52 27.89 6.87 -19.84
CA ALA A 52 29.32 6.86 -20.12
C ALA A 52 29.94 5.46 -20.03
N SER A 53 29.20 4.40 -20.42
CA SER A 53 29.59 3.00 -20.25
C SER A 53 30.99 2.63 -20.76
N ARG A 54 31.53 3.32 -21.78
CA ARG A 54 32.91 3.12 -22.23
C ARG A 54 33.93 3.68 -21.25
N LEU A 55 33.73 4.92 -20.80
CA LEU A 55 34.57 5.56 -19.78
C LEU A 55 34.54 4.71 -18.51
N GLU A 56 33.34 4.33 -18.07
CA GLU A 56 33.14 3.54 -16.89
C GLU A 56 33.81 2.16 -16.98
N ALA A 57 33.70 1.47 -18.12
CA ALA A 57 34.37 0.19 -18.33
C ALA A 57 35.90 0.27 -18.23
N GLN A 58 36.51 1.39 -18.62
CA GLN A 58 37.96 1.61 -18.53
C GLN A 58 38.38 2.11 -17.13
N ALA A 59 37.60 3.03 -16.57
CA ALA A 59 37.95 3.77 -15.36
C ALA A 59 37.60 3.03 -14.07
N ALA A 60 36.49 2.28 -14.04
CA ALA A 60 35.96 1.73 -12.81
C ALA A 60 36.87 0.61 -12.26
N SER A 61 37.37 0.83 -11.05
CA SER A 61 37.92 -0.24 -10.21
C SER A 61 36.80 -1.09 -9.64
N LEU A 62 35.63 -0.49 -9.41
CA LEU A 62 34.44 -1.17 -8.88
C LEU A 62 33.16 -0.45 -9.35
N VAL A 63 32.12 -1.24 -9.61
CA VAL A 63 30.79 -0.75 -9.98
C VAL A 63 29.75 -1.31 -9.01
N TYR A 64 29.01 -0.42 -8.38
CA TYR A 64 27.95 -0.74 -7.44
C TYR A 64 26.57 -0.57 -8.04
N TYR A 65 25.72 -1.56 -7.77
CA TYR A 65 24.28 -1.46 -7.95
C TYR A 65 23.58 -1.51 -6.59
N ALA A 66 22.57 -0.66 -6.40
CA ALA A 66 21.81 -0.62 -5.15
C ALA A 66 20.98 -1.88 -4.86
N SER A 67 20.68 -2.69 -5.87
CA SER A 67 20.04 -4.00 -5.71
C SER A 67 20.27 -4.88 -6.94
N GLY A 68 19.94 -6.18 -6.80
CA GLY A 68 19.87 -7.10 -7.93
C GLY A 68 18.89 -6.64 -9.01
N GLU A 69 17.72 -6.09 -8.62
CA GLU A 69 16.75 -5.54 -9.56
C GLU A 69 17.32 -4.38 -10.39
N VAL A 70 18.02 -3.40 -9.77
CA VAL A 70 18.61 -2.28 -10.52
C VAL A 70 19.56 -2.80 -11.58
N ARG A 71 20.44 -3.74 -11.22
CA ARG A 71 21.37 -4.37 -12.16
C ARG A 71 20.61 -5.08 -13.29
N SER A 72 19.68 -5.98 -12.96
CA SER A 72 18.93 -6.76 -13.95
C SER A 72 18.18 -5.87 -14.95
N ARG A 73 17.48 -4.83 -14.46
CA ARG A 73 16.74 -3.88 -15.31
C ARG A 73 17.64 -3.06 -16.23
N GLN A 74 18.85 -2.71 -15.78
CA GLN A 74 19.82 -2.03 -16.63
C GLN A 74 20.47 -3.00 -17.63
N ALA A 75 20.72 -4.25 -17.23
CA ALA A 75 21.24 -5.31 -18.10
C ALA A 75 20.28 -5.70 -19.23
N GLU A 76 18.97 -5.77 -18.95
CA GLU A 76 17.92 -5.94 -19.97
C GLU A 76 17.98 -4.88 -21.07
N ARG A 77 18.41 -3.66 -20.71
CA ARG A 77 18.62 -2.54 -21.63
C ARG A 77 20.01 -2.50 -22.25
N ARG A 78 20.84 -3.51 -21.97
CA ARG A 78 22.25 -3.63 -22.42
C ARG A 78 23.13 -2.46 -21.97
N LEU A 79 22.81 -1.86 -20.84
CA LEU A 79 23.54 -0.70 -20.31
C LEU A 79 24.84 -1.08 -19.62
N ASP A 80 24.94 -2.30 -19.09
CA ASP A 80 26.12 -2.83 -18.39
C ASP A 80 27.02 -3.71 -19.27
N GLY A 81 26.68 -3.92 -20.55
CA GLY A 81 27.32 -4.92 -21.41
C GLY A 81 28.81 -4.67 -21.74
N ARG A 82 29.39 -3.56 -21.28
CA ARG A 82 30.82 -3.25 -21.39
C ARG A 82 31.57 -3.40 -20.06
N LEU A 83 30.85 -3.51 -18.96
CA LEU A 83 31.43 -3.58 -17.63
C LEU A 83 31.99 -4.99 -17.37
N ASP A 84 33.14 -5.05 -16.71
CA ASP A 84 33.72 -6.30 -16.25
C ASP A 84 32.87 -6.88 -15.11
N PRO A 85 32.24 -8.07 -15.27
CA PRO A 85 31.40 -8.65 -14.24
C PRO A 85 32.12 -8.89 -12.91
N SER A 86 33.46 -9.08 -12.93
CA SER A 86 34.26 -9.29 -11.73
C SER A 86 34.37 -8.02 -10.86
N ARG A 87 34.10 -6.85 -11.44
CA ARG A 87 34.09 -5.53 -10.77
C ARG A 87 32.70 -5.08 -10.35
N ILE A 88 31.66 -5.86 -10.65
CA ILE A 88 30.28 -5.51 -10.28
C ILE A 88 29.96 -6.08 -8.90
N ARG A 89 29.43 -5.24 -8.01
CA ARG A 89 28.95 -5.65 -6.67
C ARG A 89 27.57 -5.05 -6.40
N ILE A 90 26.78 -5.75 -5.60
CA ILE A 90 25.56 -5.18 -5.03
C ILE A 90 25.95 -4.48 -3.74
N PHE A 91 25.64 -3.19 -3.65
CA PHE A 91 25.89 -2.36 -2.48
C PHE A 91 24.53 -1.83 -2.03
N GLY A 92 23.91 -2.53 -1.08
CA GLY A 92 22.48 -2.43 -0.75
C GLY A 92 22.03 -1.14 -0.06
N ASN A 93 22.67 0.00 -0.37
CA ASN A 93 22.57 1.26 0.35
C ASN A 93 22.76 1.04 1.86
N PRO A 94 23.97 0.71 2.33
CA PRO A 94 24.21 0.40 3.73
C PRO A 94 23.99 1.59 4.66
N ALA A 95 23.62 1.28 5.90
CA ALA A 95 23.46 2.18 7.02
C ALA A 95 24.82 2.55 7.63
N PRO A 96 25.05 3.83 7.99
CA PRO A 96 26.21 4.21 8.78
C PRO A 96 26.28 3.45 10.11
N ARG A 97 27.48 3.14 10.59
CA ARG A 97 27.70 2.39 11.83
C ARG A 97 26.95 2.91 13.05
N ARG A 98 26.69 4.22 13.14
CA ARG A 98 25.91 4.83 14.24
C ARG A 98 24.47 4.30 14.36
N PHE A 99 23.93 3.63 13.33
CA PHE A 99 22.66 2.92 13.42
C PHE A 99 22.77 1.58 14.16
N ARG A 100 23.97 0.98 14.25
CA ARG A 100 24.16 -0.20 15.10
C ARG A 100 23.87 0.17 16.54
N ARG A 101 23.01 -0.63 17.17
CA ARG A 101 22.69 -0.47 18.58
C ARG A 101 23.78 -1.13 19.41
N ALA A 102 24.24 -0.45 20.46
CA ALA A 102 25.25 -1.01 21.35
C ALA A 102 24.65 -2.02 22.34
N GLU A 103 23.39 -1.81 22.74
CA GLU A 103 22.72 -2.60 23.78
C GLU A 103 21.29 -2.97 23.38
N PRO A 104 20.81 -4.16 23.76
CA PRO A 104 19.41 -4.53 23.60
C PRO A 104 18.48 -3.56 24.35
N ARG A 105 17.35 -3.21 23.73
CA ARG A 105 16.34 -2.34 24.36
C ARG A 105 15.31 -3.16 25.12
N ILE A 106 14.94 -2.67 26.29
CA ILE A 106 13.77 -3.16 27.02
C ILE A 106 12.52 -2.64 26.32
N VAL A 107 11.71 -3.56 25.81
CA VAL A 107 10.44 -3.22 25.14
C VAL A 107 9.42 -2.79 26.20
N PRO A 108 8.79 -1.62 26.04
CA PRO A 108 7.76 -1.15 26.97
C PRO A 108 6.49 -1.99 26.85
N VAL A 109 5.59 -1.86 27.84
CA VAL A 109 4.28 -2.55 27.85
C VAL A 109 3.47 -2.26 26.58
N ARG A 110 3.57 -1.02 26.08
CA ARG A 110 2.96 -0.59 24.82
C ARG A 110 4.09 -0.25 23.84
N PRO A 111 4.42 -1.14 22.89
CA PRO A 111 5.54 -0.94 21.97
C PRO A 111 5.33 0.29 21.09
N ARG A 112 6.43 0.97 20.79
CA ARG A 112 6.45 2.16 19.94
C ARG A 112 6.75 1.78 18.49
N ILE A 113 5.81 2.05 17.60
CA ILE A 113 5.93 1.80 16.17
C ILE A 113 5.94 3.13 15.43
N ALA A 114 6.75 3.24 14.36
CA ALA A 114 6.62 4.35 13.43
C ALA A 114 6.22 3.88 12.03
N VAL A 115 5.34 4.62 11.37
CA VAL A 115 5.18 4.57 9.92
C VAL A 115 6.12 5.60 9.31
N VAL A 116 7.06 5.16 8.47
CA VAL A 116 8.00 6.05 7.78
C VAL A 116 7.71 5.97 6.28
N SER A 117 6.95 6.94 5.77
CA SER A 117 6.67 7.06 4.33
C SER A 117 6.27 8.49 3.95
N ASN A 118 6.69 8.94 2.77
CA ASN A 118 6.18 10.18 2.18
C ASN A 118 4.78 10.01 1.56
N HIS A 119 4.36 8.76 1.36
CA HIS A 119 3.12 8.36 0.70
C HIS A 119 2.46 7.22 1.52
N ILE A 120 2.11 7.47 2.78
CA ILE A 120 1.27 6.61 3.61
C ILE A 120 0.01 6.23 2.84
N GLN A 121 -0.14 4.94 2.59
CA GLN A 121 -1.28 4.36 1.89
C GLN A 121 -2.54 4.34 2.77
N PRO A 122 -3.76 4.43 2.19
CA PRO A 122 -5.00 4.36 2.95
C PRO A 122 -5.11 3.12 3.84
N GLU A 123 -4.75 1.94 3.32
CA GLU A 123 -4.79 0.68 4.08
C GLU A 123 -3.84 0.69 5.29
N ILE A 124 -2.69 1.36 5.19
CA ILE A 124 -1.77 1.54 6.32
C ILE A 124 -2.35 2.52 7.33
N ALA A 125 -2.91 3.64 6.87
CA ALA A 125 -3.52 4.64 7.76
C ALA A 125 -4.68 4.05 8.57
N GLU A 126 -5.53 3.25 7.93
CA GLU A 126 -6.63 2.56 8.61
C GLU A 126 -6.11 1.44 9.54
N ALA A 127 -5.14 0.64 9.10
CA ALA A 127 -4.57 -0.43 9.93
C ALA A 127 -3.94 0.12 11.21
N VAL A 128 -3.20 1.24 11.14
CA VAL A 128 -2.61 1.85 12.34
C VAL A 128 -3.68 2.37 13.29
N ASP A 129 -4.79 2.92 12.76
CA ASP A 129 -5.92 3.36 13.58
C ASP A 129 -6.57 2.19 14.35
N LEU A 130 -6.69 1.02 13.71
CA LEU A 130 -7.23 -0.20 14.33
C LEU A 130 -6.38 -0.74 15.47
N VAL A 131 -5.06 -0.50 15.48
CA VAL A 131 -4.14 -1.04 16.50
C VAL A 131 -3.59 0.03 17.45
N ARG A 132 -4.17 1.24 17.44
CA ARG A 132 -3.75 2.34 18.33
C ARG A 132 -3.89 2.01 19.80
N ASP A 133 -4.77 1.12 20.23
CA ASP A 133 -4.85 0.73 21.64
C ASP A 133 -3.70 -0.21 22.06
N ARG A 134 -3.05 -0.86 21.10
CA ARG A 134 -1.95 -1.82 21.30
C ARG A 134 -0.55 -1.22 21.17
N PHE A 135 -0.38 -0.17 20.36
CA PHE A 135 0.92 0.42 20.05
C PHE A 135 0.95 1.94 20.24
N ASP A 136 2.09 2.51 20.61
CA ASP A 136 2.36 3.95 20.52
C ASP A 136 2.84 4.26 19.10
N ILE A 137 2.05 4.98 18.30
CA ILE A 137 2.27 5.08 16.85
C ILE A 137 2.68 6.51 16.47
N ASP A 138 3.86 6.62 15.86
CA ASP A 138 4.36 7.85 15.23
C ASP A 138 4.22 7.77 13.70
N LEU A 139 3.83 8.88 13.08
CA LEU A 139 3.70 8.99 11.61
C LEU A 139 4.76 9.98 11.12
N ILE A 140 5.73 9.49 10.34
CA ILE A 140 6.87 10.27 9.84
C ILE A 140 6.77 10.33 8.33
N GLY A 141 6.55 11.53 7.78
CA GLY A 141 6.26 11.67 6.36
C GLY A 141 5.78 13.04 5.95
N SER A 142 5.52 13.20 4.65
CA SER A 142 5.08 14.46 4.04
C SER A 142 3.57 14.70 4.11
N GLN A 143 2.75 13.69 4.42
CA GLN A 143 1.29 13.79 4.49
C GLN A 143 0.80 14.32 5.84
N THR A 144 0.99 15.60 6.10
CA THR A 144 0.57 16.25 7.35
C THR A 144 -0.93 16.20 7.62
N ALA A 145 -1.75 16.08 6.57
CA ALA A 145 -3.21 15.90 6.69
C ALA A 145 -3.61 14.59 7.39
N LEU A 146 -2.74 13.58 7.37
CA LEU A 146 -2.91 12.32 8.11
C LEU A 146 -2.25 12.36 9.50
N GLY A 147 -1.79 13.52 9.95
CA GLY A 147 -1.06 13.68 11.21
C GLY A 147 0.44 13.35 11.12
N ALA A 148 0.97 13.06 9.92
CA ALA A 148 2.39 12.79 9.74
C ALA A 148 3.26 14.04 9.96
N ARG A 149 4.44 13.84 10.56
CA ARG A 149 5.40 14.91 10.86
C ARG A 149 6.66 14.71 10.01
N PRO A 150 6.95 15.63 9.05
CA PRO A 150 8.18 15.55 8.29
C PRO A 150 9.38 15.77 9.22
N ARG A 151 10.28 14.79 9.30
CA ARG A 151 11.58 14.92 9.95
C ARG A 151 12.59 13.96 9.34
N ARG A 152 13.87 14.26 9.50
CA ARG A 152 14.95 13.36 9.10
C ARG A 152 14.91 12.12 9.99
N VAL A 153 14.97 10.94 9.38
CA VAL A 153 15.12 9.67 10.09
C VAL A 153 16.61 9.43 10.29
N ASP A 154 17.07 9.63 11.52
CA ASP A 154 18.43 9.36 11.97
C ASP A 154 18.46 8.19 12.96
N GLU A 155 19.64 7.87 13.48
CA GLU A 155 19.83 6.76 14.41
C GLU A 155 19.01 6.92 15.68
N ARG A 156 18.82 8.16 16.18
CA ARG A 156 18.06 8.43 17.41
C ARG A 156 16.60 8.07 17.21
N VAL A 157 16.02 8.48 16.08
CA VAL A 157 14.66 8.12 15.71
C VAL A 157 14.49 6.61 15.68
N ILE A 158 15.37 5.88 15.00
CA ILE A 158 15.27 4.41 14.88
C ILE A 158 15.50 3.72 16.24
N HIS A 159 16.47 4.17 17.03
CA HIS A 159 16.77 3.63 18.36
C HIS A 159 15.66 3.91 19.38
N ASP A 160 14.72 4.80 19.09
CA ASP A 160 13.55 5.03 19.93
C ASP A 160 12.37 4.09 19.64
N LEU A 161 12.44 3.34 18.54
CA LEU A 161 11.38 2.45 18.10
C LEU A 161 11.58 1.01 18.58
N ASP A 162 10.44 0.35 18.73
CA ASP A 162 10.33 -1.10 18.91
C ASP A 162 9.96 -1.79 17.58
N ALA A 163 9.33 -1.09 16.63
CA ALA A 163 9.13 -1.55 15.25
C ALA A 163 9.00 -0.39 14.25
N VAL A 164 9.16 -0.67 12.96
CA VAL A 164 8.89 0.31 11.89
C VAL A 164 8.10 -0.31 10.73
N ILE A 165 7.14 0.45 10.20
CA ILE A 165 6.40 0.16 8.97
C ILE A 165 6.98 1.08 7.88
N THR A 166 7.66 0.51 6.88
CA THR A 166 8.37 1.31 5.87
C THR A 166 8.80 0.49 4.65
N ILE A 167 9.40 1.16 3.65
CA ILE A 167 10.06 0.57 2.49
C ILE A 167 11.39 1.29 2.20
N GLY A 168 12.23 0.69 1.37
CA GLY A 168 13.49 1.28 0.90
C GLY A 168 14.47 1.57 2.03
N LYS A 169 15.18 2.70 1.96
CA LYS A 169 16.37 3.02 2.79
C LYS A 169 16.18 2.86 4.31
N THR A 170 14.99 3.13 4.82
CA THR A 170 14.69 3.03 6.25
C THR A 170 14.71 1.57 6.72
N VAL A 171 14.41 0.61 5.85
CA VAL A 171 14.49 -0.82 6.15
C VAL A 171 15.91 -1.20 6.54
N GLN A 172 16.92 -0.78 5.77
CA GLN A 172 18.32 -1.07 6.09
C GLN A 172 18.75 -0.42 7.41
N TYR A 173 18.29 0.81 7.70
CA TYR A 173 18.55 1.46 8.99
C TYR A 173 18.00 0.66 10.16
N ALA A 174 16.76 0.17 10.04
CA ALA A 174 16.11 -0.61 11.08
C ALA A 174 16.72 -2.00 11.24
N LEU A 175 17.05 -2.70 10.15
CA LEU A 175 17.74 -4.00 10.20
C LEU A 175 19.09 -3.90 10.92
N VAL A 176 19.91 -2.89 10.62
CA VAL A 176 21.21 -2.69 11.30
C VAL A 176 21.04 -2.32 12.78
N ALA A 177 19.93 -1.64 13.11
CA ALA A 177 19.57 -1.28 14.47
C ALA A 177 18.85 -2.41 15.24
N GLU A 178 18.64 -3.57 14.62
CA GLU A 178 17.88 -4.70 15.18
C GLU A 178 16.44 -4.31 15.56
N VAL A 179 15.84 -3.41 14.79
CA VAL A 179 14.44 -3.00 14.93
C VAL A 179 13.60 -3.80 13.92
N PRO A 180 12.59 -4.57 14.39
CA PRO A 180 11.64 -5.26 13.52
C PRO A 180 11.04 -4.35 12.46
N VAL A 181 10.98 -4.86 11.23
CA VAL A 181 10.49 -4.12 10.06
C VAL A 181 9.27 -4.81 9.49
N TYR A 182 8.16 -4.08 9.40
CA TYR A 182 7.04 -4.44 8.55
C TYR A 182 7.22 -3.73 7.19
N CYS A 183 7.72 -4.48 6.21
CA CYS A 183 8.06 -3.96 4.89
C CYS A 183 6.80 -3.88 4.01
N TYR A 184 6.15 -2.72 3.96
CA TYR A 184 4.92 -2.51 3.19
C TYR A 184 4.67 -1.03 2.86
N ASP A 185 4.28 -0.72 1.62
CA ASP A 185 3.81 0.61 1.18
C ASP A 185 3.04 0.48 -0.17
N THR A 186 3.28 1.38 -1.12
CA THR A 186 2.51 1.61 -2.35
C THR A 186 2.41 0.35 -3.22
N PHE A 187 3.45 -0.48 -3.23
CA PHE A 187 3.51 -1.72 -4.03
C PHE A 187 3.05 -2.97 -3.26
N GLY A 188 2.56 -2.81 -2.03
CA GLY A 188 2.37 -3.91 -1.10
C GLY A 188 3.67 -4.18 -0.33
N GLY A 189 3.92 -5.46 -0.02
CA GLY A 189 5.17 -5.93 0.56
C GLY A 189 5.01 -7.25 1.30
N PRO A 190 6.10 -7.88 1.77
CA PRO A 190 6.02 -9.18 2.43
C PRO A 190 5.38 -9.13 3.82
N GLY A 191 5.24 -7.94 4.43
CA GLY A 191 4.86 -7.78 5.84
C GLY A 191 6.10 -7.80 6.72
N TRP A 192 6.05 -8.48 7.88
CA TRP A 192 7.21 -8.61 8.76
C TRP A 192 8.39 -9.27 8.04
N LEU A 193 9.57 -8.64 8.12
CA LEU A 193 10.80 -9.23 7.61
C LEU A 193 11.26 -10.37 8.52
N SER A 194 11.62 -11.48 7.88
CA SER A 194 12.10 -12.69 8.53
C SER A 194 13.26 -13.30 7.75
N PRO A 195 13.98 -14.29 8.31
CA PRO A 195 14.99 -15.04 7.59
C PRO A 195 14.49 -15.64 6.25
N ASP A 196 13.20 -15.93 6.15
CA ASP A 196 12.61 -16.57 4.97
C ASP A 196 12.36 -15.59 3.81
N ASN A 197 12.18 -14.29 4.10
CA ASN A 197 11.76 -13.31 3.09
C ASN A 197 12.73 -12.13 2.89
N VAL A 198 13.72 -11.93 3.78
CA VAL A 198 14.62 -10.77 3.73
C VAL A 198 15.44 -10.70 2.44
N GLU A 199 15.88 -11.85 1.92
CA GLU A 199 16.70 -11.94 0.71
C GLU A 199 15.90 -11.51 -0.53
N ALA A 200 14.67 -12.01 -0.65
CA ALA A 200 13.77 -11.62 -1.74
C ALA A 200 13.42 -10.13 -1.65
N ALA A 201 13.16 -9.62 -0.45
CA ALA A 201 12.89 -8.20 -0.23
C ALA A 201 14.12 -7.34 -0.61
N ALA A 202 15.34 -7.74 -0.24
CA ALA A 202 16.58 -7.04 -0.56
C ALA A 202 16.86 -7.02 -2.07
N ALA A 203 16.60 -8.12 -2.78
CA ALA A 203 16.74 -8.20 -4.23
C ALA A 203 15.90 -7.13 -4.97
N ASN A 204 14.71 -6.84 -4.43
CA ASN A 204 13.77 -5.80 -4.91
C ASN A 204 13.93 -4.46 -4.19
N HIS A 205 15.13 -4.20 -3.62
CA HIS A 205 15.48 -2.95 -2.95
C HIS A 205 14.52 -2.54 -1.81
N PHE A 206 13.91 -3.52 -1.14
CA PHE A 206 12.88 -3.34 -0.12
C PHE A 206 11.74 -2.42 -0.57
N SER A 207 11.41 -2.42 -1.86
CA SER A 207 10.38 -1.55 -2.44
C SER A 207 8.95 -1.94 -2.08
N GLY A 208 8.76 -3.15 -1.53
CA GLY A 208 7.44 -3.78 -1.37
C GLY A 208 6.94 -4.51 -2.62
N ALA A 209 7.69 -4.45 -3.74
CA ALA A 209 7.32 -5.16 -4.96
C ALA A 209 7.49 -6.68 -4.85
N GLY A 210 6.63 -7.43 -5.55
CA GLY A 210 6.65 -8.89 -5.58
C GLY A 210 5.73 -9.58 -4.57
N SER A 211 4.87 -8.82 -3.89
CA SER A 211 3.87 -9.35 -2.95
C SER A 211 2.49 -8.77 -3.24
N GLU A 212 1.43 -9.46 -2.81
CA GLU A 212 0.07 -8.97 -2.93
C GLU A 212 -0.20 -7.81 -1.95
N LYS A 213 -1.14 -6.94 -2.35
CA LYS A 213 -1.67 -5.92 -1.43
C LYS A 213 -2.62 -6.57 -0.44
N ARG A 214 -2.66 -5.99 0.76
CA ARG A 214 -3.52 -6.41 1.88
C ARG A 214 -4.49 -5.30 2.22
N ASP A 215 -5.65 -5.69 2.74
CA ASP A 215 -6.57 -4.73 3.36
C ASP A 215 -6.08 -4.32 4.76
N ALA A 216 -6.68 -3.26 5.30
CA ALA A 216 -6.29 -2.70 6.58
C ALA A 216 -6.46 -3.70 7.74
N ALA A 217 -7.51 -4.52 7.72
CA ALA A 217 -7.79 -5.50 8.75
C ALA A 217 -6.73 -6.60 8.80
N THR A 218 -6.29 -7.09 7.64
CA THR A 218 -5.22 -8.07 7.51
C THR A 218 -3.89 -7.49 8.01
N ILE A 219 -3.56 -6.25 7.63
CA ILE A 219 -2.35 -5.58 8.11
C ILE A 219 -2.39 -5.42 9.63
N ALA A 220 -3.52 -4.97 10.19
CA ALA A 220 -3.70 -4.82 11.63
C ALA A 220 -3.51 -6.16 12.38
N ALA A 221 -4.10 -7.24 11.86
CA ALA A 221 -3.94 -8.58 12.43
C ALA A 221 -2.47 -9.03 12.39
N GLU A 222 -1.80 -8.91 11.24
CA GLU A 222 -0.38 -9.27 11.10
C GLU A 222 0.52 -8.46 12.04
N LEU A 223 0.27 -7.15 12.22
CA LEU A 223 1.03 -6.30 13.13
C LEU A 223 0.94 -6.78 14.58
N VAL A 224 -0.25 -7.22 15.02
CA VAL A 224 -0.48 -7.66 16.40
C VAL A 224 -0.03 -9.11 16.61
N GLU A 225 -0.48 -10.02 15.74
CA GLU A 225 -0.24 -11.46 15.88
C GLU A 225 1.21 -11.83 15.57
N GLY A 226 1.84 -11.14 14.62
CA GLY A 226 3.23 -11.37 14.22
C GLY A 226 4.27 -10.69 15.10
N TRP A 227 3.87 -9.81 16.03
CA TRP A 227 4.77 -8.95 16.80
C TRP A 227 5.88 -9.73 17.53
N GLU A 228 5.52 -10.75 18.29
CA GLU A 228 6.49 -11.52 19.07
C GLU A 228 7.46 -12.31 18.18
N GLN A 229 7.00 -12.78 17.02
CA GLN A 229 7.87 -13.46 16.07
C GLN A 229 8.80 -12.45 15.37
N ALA A 230 8.29 -11.31 14.94
CA ALA A 230 9.08 -10.26 14.29
C ALA A 230 10.25 -9.77 15.16
N ARG A 231 10.07 -9.75 16.49
CA ARG A 231 11.16 -9.46 17.44
C ARG A 231 12.26 -10.51 17.43
N ARG A 232 11.91 -11.80 17.40
CA ARG A 232 12.89 -12.89 17.34
C ARG A 232 13.60 -12.89 15.99
N ASP A 233 12.83 -12.64 14.93
CA ASP A 233 13.37 -12.58 13.57
C ASP A 233 14.35 -11.42 13.41
N ALA A 234 14.10 -10.26 14.01
CA ALA A 234 15.05 -9.15 14.00
C ALA A 234 16.41 -9.52 14.61
N ASP A 235 16.44 -10.29 15.70
CA ASP A 235 17.67 -10.82 16.30
C ASP A 235 18.34 -11.87 15.40
N ALA A 236 17.54 -12.77 14.81
CA ALA A 236 18.03 -13.78 13.86
C ALA A 236 18.61 -13.15 12.57
N LEU A 237 18.09 -11.99 12.16
CA LEU A 237 18.56 -11.25 10.99
C LEU A 237 19.82 -10.42 11.26
N ARG A 238 20.21 -10.19 12.52
CA ARG A 238 21.38 -9.36 12.89
C ARG A 238 22.65 -9.72 12.11
N PRO A 239 23.10 -10.98 12.02
CA PRO A 239 24.34 -11.31 11.33
C PRO A 239 24.31 -10.90 9.85
N LEU A 240 23.19 -11.21 9.17
CA LEU A 240 22.96 -10.84 7.78
C LEU A 240 22.91 -9.31 7.62
N ALA A 241 22.22 -8.62 8.51
CA ALA A 241 22.06 -7.17 8.46
C ALA A 241 23.40 -6.45 8.66
N TRP A 242 24.24 -6.91 9.58
CA TRP A 242 25.54 -6.31 9.85
C TRP A 242 26.58 -6.63 8.78
N ASP A 243 26.47 -7.78 8.12
CA ASP A 243 27.32 -8.13 6.99
C ASP A 243 26.97 -7.25 5.77
N ARG A 244 25.70 -7.22 5.39
CA ARG A 244 25.25 -6.63 4.11
C ARG A 244 24.88 -5.16 4.15
N PHE A 245 24.37 -4.70 5.28
CA PHE A 245 23.76 -3.37 5.39
C PHE A 245 24.50 -2.45 6.34
N ASP A 246 25.57 -2.88 7.01
CA ASP A 246 26.45 -1.94 7.70
C ASP A 246 27.50 -1.36 6.75
N LEU A 247 27.66 -0.03 6.81
CA LEU A 247 28.57 0.67 5.92
C LEU A 247 30.02 0.28 6.17
N ASP A 248 30.45 0.17 7.43
CA ASP A 248 31.85 -0.13 7.75
C ASP A 248 32.21 -1.54 7.29
N SER A 249 31.32 -2.52 7.48
CA SER A 249 31.49 -3.88 6.95
C SER A 249 31.67 -3.87 5.42
N GLN A 250 30.73 -3.22 4.72
CA GLN A 250 30.74 -3.19 3.26
C GLN A 250 31.97 -2.47 2.69
N LEU A 251 32.36 -1.34 3.29
CA LEU A 251 33.57 -0.62 2.90
C LEU A 251 34.84 -1.43 3.15
N SER A 252 34.92 -2.14 4.28
CA SER A 252 36.09 -2.94 4.64
C SER A 252 36.29 -4.12 3.69
N GLU A 253 35.20 -4.75 3.25
CA GLU A 253 35.25 -5.88 2.33
C GLU A 253 35.59 -5.46 0.89
N THR A 254 35.08 -4.29 0.46
CA THR A 254 35.08 -3.96 -0.98
C THR A 254 35.87 -2.73 -1.37
N VAL A 255 35.91 -1.67 -0.55
CA VAL A 255 36.59 -0.40 -0.89
C VAL A 255 38.02 -0.37 -0.35
N LEU A 256 38.23 -0.74 0.91
CA LEU A 256 39.58 -0.71 1.51
C LEU A 256 40.61 -1.54 0.72
N PRO A 257 40.29 -2.73 0.16
CA PRO A 257 41.23 -3.45 -0.67
C PRO A 257 41.62 -2.70 -1.95
N LEU A 258 40.74 -1.87 -2.51
CA LEU A 258 41.05 -1.07 -3.70
C LEU A 258 42.09 0.00 -3.43
N LEU A 259 42.10 0.57 -2.21
CA LEU A 259 43.09 1.57 -1.80
C LEU A 259 44.51 1.00 -1.73
N GLN A 260 44.64 -0.33 -1.72
CA GLN A 260 45.92 -1.04 -1.70
C GLN A 260 46.35 -1.51 -3.10
N GLN A 261 45.48 -1.38 -4.12
CA GLN A 261 45.78 -1.84 -5.48
C GLN A 261 46.63 -0.83 -6.25
N GLU A 262 47.37 -1.33 -7.24
CA GLU A 262 48.05 -0.47 -8.19
C GLU A 262 47.05 0.40 -8.96
N ARG A 263 47.51 1.62 -9.23
CA ARG A 263 46.78 2.70 -9.84
C ARG A 263 46.09 2.28 -11.16
N GLY A 264 44.86 2.75 -11.38
CA GLY A 264 44.07 2.44 -12.58
C GLY A 264 44.71 2.90 -13.89
N PRO A 265 44.28 2.36 -15.04
CA PRO A 265 44.84 2.75 -16.34
C PRO A 265 44.54 4.22 -16.65
N ARG A 266 45.50 4.92 -17.26
CA ARG A 266 45.26 6.26 -17.83
C ARG A 266 44.10 6.18 -18.83
N LEU A 267 43.20 7.15 -18.75
CA LEU A 267 42.07 7.24 -19.66
C LEU A 267 42.53 7.73 -21.04
N ASP A 268 41.89 7.24 -22.09
CA ASP A 268 42.14 7.70 -23.45
C ASP A 268 41.59 9.13 -23.63
N ASP A 269 42.41 10.04 -24.15
CA ASP A 269 42.04 11.46 -24.32
C ASP A 269 40.81 11.62 -25.22
N GLY A 270 40.66 10.77 -26.25
CA GLY A 270 39.49 10.77 -27.13
C GLY A 270 38.21 10.33 -26.41
N LEU A 271 38.32 9.33 -25.54
CA LEU A 271 37.21 8.89 -24.69
C LEU A 271 36.82 9.96 -23.65
N VAL A 272 37.81 10.65 -23.08
CA VAL A 272 37.60 11.78 -22.18
C VAL A 272 36.84 12.91 -22.90
N ASP A 273 37.23 13.26 -24.12
CA ASP A 273 36.55 14.29 -24.91
C ASP A 273 35.12 13.88 -25.31
N GLU A 274 34.89 12.61 -25.68
CA GLU A 274 33.56 12.04 -25.95
C GLU A 274 32.66 12.19 -24.70
N TYR A 275 33.18 11.78 -23.53
CA TYR A 275 32.46 11.87 -22.28
C TYR A 275 32.08 13.31 -21.91
N LEU A 276 33.02 14.25 -22.00
CA LEU A 276 32.76 15.66 -21.71
C LEU A 276 31.74 16.26 -22.67
N ALA A 277 31.74 15.83 -23.94
CA ALA A 277 30.70 16.24 -24.89
C ALA A 277 29.31 15.76 -24.45
N VAL A 278 29.18 14.49 -24.02
CA VAL A 278 27.92 13.93 -23.50
C VAL A 278 27.48 14.67 -22.23
N GLN A 279 28.37 14.87 -21.26
CA GLN A 279 28.06 15.64 -20.04
C GLN A 279 27.55 17.05 -20.36
N ARG A 280 28.18 17.76 -21.30
CA ARG A 280 27.72 19.09 -21.73
C ARG A 280 26.31 19.06 -22.32
N ILE A 281 25.98 18.02 -23.09
CA ILE A 281 24.62 17.84 -23.64
C ILE A 281 23.62 17.58 -22.51
N VAL A 282 23.93 16.67 -21.58
CA VAL A 282 23.08 16.35 -20.42
C VAL A 282 22.89 17.57 -19.53
N ALA A 283 23.96 18.31 -19.23
CA ALA A 283 23.90 19.53 -18.44
C ALA A 283 23.01 20.60 -19.10
N ARG A 284 23.14 20.80 -20.42
CA ARG A 284 22.25 21.72 -21.16
C ARG A 284 20.81 21.24 -21.15
N TYR A 285 20.56 19.94 -21.30
CA TYR A 285 19.22 19.37 -21.21
C TYR A 285 18.62 19.62 -19.83
N VAL A 286 19.35 19.33 -18.75
CA VAL A 286 18.89 19.56 -17.38
C VAL A 286 18.65 21.04 -17.10
N GLN A 287 19.57 21.92 -17.51
CA GLN A 287 19.42 23.38 -17.34
C GLN A 287 18.21 23.92 -18.11
N ARG A 288 18.03 23.52 -19.37
CA ARG A 288 16.89 23.94 -20.21
C ARG A 288 15.56 23.42 -19.67
N ASN A 289 15.56 22.22 -19.11
CA ASN A 289 14.37 21.59 -18.54
C ASN A 289 14.24 21.82 -17.03
N ARG A 290 15.07 22.69 -16.40
CA ARG A 290 15.06 22.92 -14.95
C ARG A 290 13.71 23.43 -14.45
N ALA A 291 12.97 24.18 -15.27
CA ALA A 291 11.59 24.59 -14.99
C ALA A 291 10.56 23.49 -15.28
N MET A 292 10.86 22.57 -16.21
CA MET A 292 10.00 21.44 -16.56
C MET A 292 10.10 20.29 -15.55
N ILE A 293 11.24 20.07 -14.91
CA ILE A 293 11.45 18.94 -13.98
C ILE A 293 10.48 19.01 -12.78
N PRO A 294 10.31 20.16 -12.08
CA PRO A 294 9.27 20.31 -11.05
C PRO A 294 7.85 20.16 -11.61
N ALA A 295 7.61 20.68 -12.83
CA ALA A 295 6.30 20.60 -13.47
C ALA A 295 5.93 19.15 -13.86
N LEU A 296 6.89 18.34 -14.32
CA LEU A 296 6.71 16.93 -14.64
C LEU A 296 6.55 16.07 -13.38
N ALA A 297 7.30 16.36 -12.32
CA ALA A 297 7.11 15.73 -11.01
C ALA A 297 5.72 16.07 -10.43
N GLY A 298 5.32 17.34 -10.51
CA GLY A 298 3.99 17.82 -10.14
C GLY A 298 2.88 17.18 -10.97
N ALA A 299 3.07 17.06 -12.29
CA ALA A 299 2.13 16.42 -13.20
C ALA A 299 1.99 14.92 -12.94
N ARG A 300 3.09 14.20 -12.66
CA ARG A 300 3.04 12.78 -12.24
C ARG A 300 2.31 12.62 -10.92
N ALA A 301 2.61 13.46 -9.92
CA ALA A 301 1.92 13.43 -8.63
C ALA A 301 0.44 13.82 -8.76
N ALA A 302 0.08 14.70 -9.70
CA ALA A 302 -1.30 15.05 -10.00
C ALA A 302 -2.03 13.90 -10.73
N ALA A 303 -1.39 13.27 -11.71
CA ALA A 303 -1.93 12.12 -12.41
C ALA A 303 -2.15 10.93 -11.47
N ALA A 304 -1.19 10.65 -10.57
CA ALA A 304 -1.33 9.61 -9.55
C ALA A 304 -2.50 9.92 -8.58
N ARG A 305 -2.65 11.17 -8.15
CA ARG A 305 -3.80 11.61 -7.33
C ARG A 305 -5.13 11.47 -8.07
N GLN A 306 -5.16 11.80 -9.35
CA GLN A 306 -6.36 11.71 -10.17
C GLN A 306 -6.77 10.25 -10.41
N GLU A 307 -5.80 9.37 -10.61
CA GLU A 307 -6.05 7.94 -10.74
C GLU A 307 -6.52 7.31 -9.43
N ALA A 308 -5.89 7.65 -8.30
CA ALA A 308 -6.34 7.22 -6.98
C ALA A 308 -7.77 7.68 -6.68
N ALA A 309 -8.11 8.93 -7.05
CA ALA A 309 -9.47 9.45 -6.92
C ALA A 309 -10.48 8.68 -7.78
N ARG A 310 -10.12 8.30 -9.02
CA ARG A 310 -10.97 7.49 -9.89
C ARG A 310 -11.21 6.09 -9.33
N VAL A 311 -10.19 5.46 -8.77
CA VAL A 311 -10.31 4.15 -8.11
C VAL A 311 -11.26 4.25 -6.91
N ALA A 312 -11.06 5.24 -6.03
CA ALA A 312 -11.92 5.47 -4.88
C ALA A 312 -13.39 5.74 -5.28
N ASP A 313 -13.62 6.55 -6.32
CA ASP A 313 -14.99 6.81 -6.81
C ASP A 313 -15.64 5.54 -7.39
N ARG A 314 -14.85 4.68 -8.07
CA ARG A 314 -15.34 3.41 -8.61
C ARG A 314 -15.73 2.44 -7.49
N GLU A 315 -14.95 2.39 -6.41
CA GLU A 315 -15.25 1.58 -5.23
C GLU A 315 -16.49 2.11 -4.49
N ARG A 316 -16.61 3.43 -4.32
CA ARG A 316 -17.81 4.06 -3.74
C ARG A 316 -19.06 3.73 -4.54
N LEU A 317 -19.02 3.87 -5.87
CA LEU A 317 -20.13 3.53 -6.76
C LEU A 317 -20.47 2.03 -6.71
N ALA A 318 -19.48 1.16 -6.56
CA ALA A 318 -19.71 -0.27 -6.37
C ALA A 318 -20.46 -0.54 -5.06
N GLY A 319 -20.03 0.09 -3.96
CA GLY A 319 -20.71 -0.02 -2.65
C GLY A 319 -22.15 0.51 -2.69
N GLU A 320 -22.38 1.68 -3.30
CA GLU A 320 -23.73 2.25 -3.47
C GLU A 320 -24.64 1.32 -4.29
N ARG A 321 -24.10 0.68 -5.34
CA ARG A 321 -24.84 -0.29 -6.16
C ARG A 321 -25.22 -1.53 -5.35
N ASP A 322 -24.34 -2.02 -4.50
CA ASP A 322 -24.59 -3.24 -3.72
C ASP A 322 -25.64 -2.98 -2.61
N VAL A 323 -25.62 -1.78 -2.00
CA VAL A 323 -26.70 -1.32 -1.09
C VAL A 323 -28.02 -1.21 -1.83
N ALA A 324 -28.04 -0.56 -3.00
CA ALA A 324 -29.25 -0.43 -3.80
C ALA A 324 -29.81 -1.79 -4.27
N MET A 325 -28.93 -2.76 -4.54
CA MET A 325 -29.33 -4.14 -4.87
C MET A 325 -30.02 -4.80 -3.68
N THR A 326 -29.44 -4.65 -2.48
CA THR A 326 -29.99 -5.17 -1.22
C THR A 326 -31.37 -4.56 -0.91
N ASP A 327 -31.52 -3.25 -1.05
CA ASP A 327 -32.79 -2.55 -0.83
C ASP A 327 -33.85 -2.99 -1.84
N ARG A 328 -33.46 -3.16 -3.10
CA ARG A 328 -34.38 -3.65 -4.14
C ARG A 328 -34.89 -5.06 -3.82
N ASP A 329 -34.02 -5.94 -3.34
CA ASP A 329 -34.40 -7.31 -2.99
C ASP A 329 -35.31 -7.33 -1.76
N ARG A 330 -35.03 -6.49 -0.75
CA ARG A 330 -35.92 -6.29 0.41
C ARG A 330 -37.30 -5.77 0.01
N LEU A 331 -37.37 -4.76 -0.85
CA LEU A 331 -38.64 -4.23 -1.36
C LEU A 331 -39.41 -5.26 -2.19
N ARG A 332 -38.70 -6.14 -2.90
CA ARG A 332 -39.31 -7.24 -3.65
C ARG A 332 -39.97 -8.24 -2.70
N GLU A 333 -39.29 -8.65 -1.63
CA GLU A 333 -39.85 -9.52 -0.60
C GLU A 333 -41.06 -8.89 0.09
N GLU A 334 -40.98 -7.62 0.45
CA GLU A 334 -42.09 -6.90 1.10
C GLU A 334 -43.32 -6.82 0.18
N ARG A 335 -43.11 -6.50 -1.10
CA ARG A 335 -44.18 -6.50 -2.10
C ARG A 335 -44.83 -7.88 -2.25
N ASP A 336 -44.03 -8.93 -2.25
CA ASP A 336 -44.54 -10.29 -2.41
C ASP A 336 -45.34 -10.73 -1.17
N ARG A 337 -44.91 -10.36 0.06
CA ARG A 337 -45.70 -10.53 1.29
C ARG A 337 -47.04 -9.78 1.26
N LEU A 338 -47.02 -8.50 0.85
CA LEU A 338 -48.25 -7.69 0.75
C LEU A 338 -49.22 -8.26 -0.30
N ARG A 339 -48.72 -8.87 -1.37
CA ARG A 339 -49.56 -9.57 -2.36
C ARG A 339 -50.24 -10.80 -1.78
N GLU A 340 -49.52 -11.60 -1.00
CA GLU A 340 -50.08 -12.76 -0.30
C GLU A 340 -51.14 -12.34 0.72
N GLU A 341 -50.85 -11.34 1.54
CA GLU A 341 -51.79 -10.80 2.53
C GLU A 341 -53.05 -10.23 1.85
N GLY A 342 -52.88 -9.46 0.77
CA GLY A 342 -54.00 -8.98 -0.05
C GLY A 342 -54.76 -10.11 -0.75
N GLY A 343 -54.13 -11.26 -0.99
CA GLY A 343 -54.79 -12.50 -1.42
C GLY A 343 -55.72 -13.05 -0.34
N ARG A 344 -55.18 -13.25 0.87
CA ARG A 344 -55.94 -13.75 2.04
C ARG A 344 -57.13 -12.84 2.40
N LEU A 345 -56.91 -11.53 2.43
CA LEU A 345 -57.98 -10.57 2.72
C LEU A 345 -59.11 -10.60 1.67
N ARG A 346 -58.81 -10.95 0.41
CA ARG A 346 -59.83 -11.13 -0.63
C ARG A 346 -60.63 -12.41 -0.41
N GLU A 347 -59.97 -13.51 -0.02
CA GLU A 347 -60.65 -14.76 0.34
C GLU A 347 -61.55 -14.58 1.56
N ASP A 348 -61.03 -13.98 2.63
CA ASP A 348 -61.81 -13.68 3.85
C ASP A 348 -63.03 -12.81 3.54
N ARG A 349 -62.86 -11.79 2.70
CA ARG A 349 -63.96 -10.91 2.29
C ARG A 349 -65.04 -11.64 1.50
N GLU A 350 -64.65 -12.63 0.68
CA GLU A 350 -65.61 -13.44 -0.07
C GLU A 350 -66.35 -14.43 0.86
N LEU A 351 -65.66 -15.05 1.81
CA LEU A 351 -66.26 -15.87 2.87
C LEU A 351 -67.29 -15.08 3.69
N ILE A 352 -66.93 -13.89 4.17
CA ILE A 352 -67.85 -13.01 4.91
C ILE A 352 -69.08 -12.66 4.06
N ARG A 353 -68.90 -12.47 2.75
CA ARG A 353 -70.01 -12.18 1.84
C ARG A 353 -70.95 -13.36 1.72
N GLN A 354 -70.42 -14.57 1.55
CA GLN A 354 -71.18 -15.81 1.48
C GLN A 354 -71.94 -16.06 2.78
N ASP A 355 -71.29 -15.90 3.94
CA ASP A 355 -71.92 -16.04 5.25
C ASP A 355 -73.05 -15.04 5.46
N ARG A 356 -72.83 -13.77 5.07
CA ARG A 356 -73.86 -12.74 5.15
C ARG A 356 -75.06 -13.09 4.28
N ASP A 357 -74.84 -13.55 3.06
CA ASP A 357 -75.92 -13.89 2.14
C ASP A 357 -76.69 -15.12 2.64
N ARG A 358 -75.99 -16.14 3.18
CA ARG A 358 -76.60 -17.28 3.88
C ARG A 358 -77.46 -16.87 5.08
N LEU A 359 -76.93 -16.03 5.97
CA LEU A 359 -77.68 -15.52 7.13
C LEU A 359 -78.92 -14.74 6.70
N ARG A 360 -78.83 -14.01 5.58
CA ARG A 360 -79.96 -13.27 5.02
C ARG A 360 -81.07 -14.21 4.55
N ASP A 361 -80.72 -15.33 3.94
CA ASP A 361 -81.66 -16.37 3.52
C ASP A 361 -82.27 -17.10 4.72
N GLU A 362 -81.48 -17.43 5.74
CA GLU A 362 -81.96 -18.02 7.00
C GLU A 362 -82.96 -17.09 7.71
N VAL A 363 -82.67 -15.80 7.82
CA VAL A 363 -83.60 -14.80 8.38
C VAL A 363 -84.87 -14.71 7.56
N ARG A 364 -84.79 -14.79 6.22
CA ARG A 364 -85.96 -14.78 5.35
C ARG A 364 -86.83 -16.03 5.56
N ALA A 365 -86.23 -17.20 5.66
CA ALA A 365 -86.92 -18.46 5.94
C ALA A 365 -87.62 -18.43 7.32
N LEU A 366 -86.94 -17.91 8.35
CA LEU A 366 -87.52 -17.73 9.68
C LEU A 366 -88.71 -16.77 9.68
N ARG A 367 -88.66 -15.68 8.91
CA ARG A 367 -89.81 -14.77 8.75
C ARG A 367 -91.00 -15.48 8.11
N VAL A 368 -90.77 -16.23 7.03
CA VAL A 368 -91.84 -17.02 6.37
C VAL A 368 -92.42 -18.08 7.31
N SER A 369 -91.60 -18.75 8.12
CA SER A 369 -92.06 -19.70 9.13
C SER A 369 -92.90 -19.02 10.21
N ARG A 370 -92.47 -17.85 10.70
CA ARG A 370 -93.21 -17.05 11.67
C ARG A 370 -94.56 -16.58 11.12
N ASP A 371 -94.60 -16.13 9.87
CA ASP A 371 -95.83 -15.68 9.22
C ASP A 371 -96.82 -16.85 9.05
N HIS A 372 -96.34 -18.06 8.72
CA HIS A 372 -97.17 -19.27 8.70
C HIS A 372 -97.71 -19.66 10.08
N GLU A 373 -96.89 -19.57 11.14
CA GLU A 373 -97.35 -19.83 12.51
C GLU A 373 -98.41 -18.81 12.96
N GLN A 374 -98.20 -17.52 12.67
CA GLN A 374 -99.19 -16.48 12.95
C GLN A 374 -100.49 -16.69 12.18
N ALA A 375 -100.42 -17.13 10.92
CA ALA A 375 -101.60 -17.49 10.13
C ALA A 375 -102.34 -18.70 10.70
N ARG A 376 -101.62 -19.73 11.17
CA ARG A 376 -102.21 -20.89 11.87
C ARG A 376 -102.88 -20.47 13.18
N ALA A 377 -102.23 -19.61 13.97
CA ALA A 377 -102.78 -19.08 15.22
C ALA A 377 -104.08 -18.30 14.97
N ARG A 378 -104.11 -17.42 13.96
CA ARG A 378 -105.33 -16.68 13.56
C ARG A 378 -106.46 -17.61 13.11
N THR A 379 -106.13 -18.66 12.36
CA THR A 379 -107.12 -19.66 11.93
C THR A 379 -107.67 -20.46 13.13
N ALA A 380 -106.81 -20.82 14.08
CA ALA A 380 -107.20 -21.49 15.32
C ALA A 380 -108.05 -20.58 16.23
N GLU A 381 -107.73 -19.29 16.35
CA GLU A 381 -108.55 -18.30 17.05
C GLU A 381 -109.93 -18.15 16.40
N LYS A 382 -109.99 -18.10 15.07
CA LYS A 382 -111.24 -18.02 14.32
C LYS A 382 -112.10 -19.28 14.52
N ALA A 383 -111.50 -20.46 14.47
CA ALA A 383 -112.17 -21.72 14.76
C ALA A 383 -112.65 -21.81 16.22
N ALA A 384 -111.87 -21.32 17.19
CA ALA A 384 -112.27 -21.24 18.59
C ALA A 384 -113.42 -20.24 18.82
N ALA A 385 -113.43 -19.11 18.10
CA ALA A 385 -114.52 -18.15 18.12
C ALA A 385 -115.81 -18.72 17.51
N GLU A 386 -115.72 -19.48 16.40
CA GLU A 386 -116.86 -20.20 15.80
C GLU A 386 -117.39 -21.31 16.72
N LEU A 387 -116.50 -22.03 17.43
CA LEU A 387 -116.90 -23.03 18.43
C LEU A 387 -117.62 -22.37 19.62
N ARG A 388 -117.14 -21.21 20.09
CA ARG A 388 -117.82 -20.42 21.14
C ARG A 388 -119.19 -19.92 20.69
N ALA A 389 -119.32 -19.47 19.44
CA ALA A 389 -120.61 -19.05 18.88
C ALA A 389 -121.63 -20.20 18.77
N ARG A 390 -121.16 -21.42 18.47
CA ARG A 390 -121.99 -22.63 18.47
C ARG A 390 -122.40 -23.09 19.88
N LEU A 391 -121.55 -22.90 20.88
CA LEU A 391 -121.85 -23.22 22.27
C LEU A 391 -122.78 -22.19 22.94
N SER A 392 -122.88 -20.96 22.43
CA SER A 392 -123.83 -19.95 22.88
C SER A 392 -125.21 -20.02 22.19
N SER A 393 -125.42 -20.98 21.29
CA SER A 393 -126.66 -21.20 20.53
C SER A 393 -127.30 -22.58 20.79
N ALA A 394 -126.81 -23.30 21.80
CA ALA A 394 -127.46 -24.43 22.46
C ALA A 394 -127.87 -24.00 23.87
#